data_AF-A0A8T4UT84-F1
#
_entry.id   AF-A0A8T4UT84-F1
#
_cell.length_a   1.000
_cell.length_b   1.000
_cell.length_c   1.000
_cell.angle_alpha   90.00
_cell.angle_beta   90.00
_cell.angle_gamma   90.00
#
_symmetry.space_group_name_H-M   'P 1'
#
loop_
_entity.id
_entity.type
_entity.pdbx_description
1 polymer ?
#
loop_
_entity_poly.entity_id
_entity_poly.type
_entity_poly.pdbx_seq_one_letter_code
_entity_poly.pdbx_strand_id
1 'polypeptide(L)' 'MATKTLTITEDAYERLAMRKEKNDSFSDVIVKHFPRHSLMELAGILSHDEAEEMRKHIAEGRARSRKRMELIAKRMK' A
#
# COMPACT_ATOMS: atom_id res chain seq x y z
N MET A 1 28.56 -1.74 -5.08
CA MET A 1 27.31 -1.90 -4.31
C MET A 1 27.68 -2.41 -2.93
N ALA A 2 27.13 -1.83 -1.87
CA ALA A 2 27.28 -2.40 -0.54
C ALA A 2 26.45 -3.69 -0.46
N THR A 3 27.07 -4.80 -0.11
CA THR A 3 26.37 -6.07 0.10
C THR A 3 26.09 -6.26 1.59
N LYS A 4 24.94 -6.88 1.89
CA LYS A 4 24.58 -7.31 3.24
C LYS A 4 24.18 -8.78 3.16
N THR A 5 24.69 -9.59 4.08
CA THR A 5 24.29 -10.98 4.22
C THR A 5 23.06 -11.07 5.11
N LEU A 6 22.06 -11.81 4.68
CA LEU A 6 20.83 -12.07 5.44
C LEU A 6 20.58 -13.57 5.48
N THR A 7 20.08 -14.06 6.61
CA THR A 7 19.63 -15.45 6.77
C THR A 7 18.13 -15.50 6.56
N ILE A 8 17.67 -16.45 5.73
CA ILE A 8 16.25 -16.71 5.46
C ILE A 8 15.95 -18.18 5.70
N THR A 9 14.66 -18.49 5.85
CA THR A 9 14.20 -19.88 5.89
C THR A 9 14.38 -20.54 4.53
N GLU A 10 14.47 -21.88 4.53
CA GLU A 10 14.56 -22.66 3.29
C GLU A 10 13.37 -22.39 2.35
N ASP A 11 12.14 -22.38 2.88
CA ASP A 11 10.92 -22.04 2.11
C ASP A 11 11.01 -20.64 1.47
N ALA A 12 11.57 -19.66 2.18
CA ALA A 12 11.76 -18.32 1.60
C ALA A 12 12.82 -18.33 0.47
N TYR A 13 13.88 -19.12 0.60
CA TYR A 13 14.89 -19.30 -0.45
C TYR A 13 14.29 -19.96 -1.69
N GLU A 14 13.56 -21.07 -1.54
CA GLU A 14 12.91 -21.78 -2.65
C GLU A 14 11.94 -20.87 -3.40
N ARG A 15 11.13 -20.10 -2.66
CA ARG A 15 10.21 -19.11 -3.24
C ARG A 15 10.93 -18.04 -4.05
N LEU A 16 12.10 -17.59 -3.61
CA LEU A 16 12.92 -16.64 -4.37
C LEU A 16 13.52 -17.30 -5.62
N ALA A 17 14.01 -18.53 -5.49
CA ALA A 17 14.61 -19.28 -6.59
C ALA A 17 13.61 -19.57 -7.72
N MET A 18 12.37 -19.93 -7.39
CA MET A 18 11.31 -20.16 -8.39
C MET A 18 10.94 -18.91 -9.19
N ARG A 19 11.15 -17.71 -8.63
CA ARG A 19 10.82 -16.42 -9.27
C ARG A 19 11.99 -15.82 -10.04
N LYS A 20 13.17 -16.41 -9.94
CA LYS A 20 14.40 -15.90 -10.56
C LYS A 20 14.43 -16.23 -12.05
N GLU A 21 14.46 -15.21 -12.90
CA GLU A 21 14.72 -15.38 -14.33
C GLU A 21 16.22 -15.65 -14.59
N LYS A 22 16.58 -16.19 -15.77
CA LYS A 22 17.94 -16.67 -16.07
C LYS A 22 19.05 -15.63 -15.80
N ASN A 23 18.75 -14.35 -15.91
CA ASN A 23 19.72 -13.26 -15.75
C ASN A 23 19.53 -12.44 -14.46
N ASP A 24 18.50 -12.72 -13.66
CA ASP A 24 18.23 -11.95 -12.44
C ASP A 24 19.10 -12.44 -11.29
N SER A 25 19.60 -11.53 -10.44
CA SER A 25 20.15 -11.90 -9.13
C SER A 25 19.03 -12.04 -8.10
N PHE A 26 19.31 -12.66 -6.95
CA PHE A 26 18.35 -12.69 -5.83
C PHE A 26 18.02 -11.28 -5.32
N SER A 27 18.98 -10.36 -5.39
CA SER A 27 18.73 -8.95 -5.04
C SER A 27 17.75 -8.30 -6.01
N ASP A 28 17.82 -8.62 -7.31
CA ASP A 28 16.90 -8.08 -8.32
C ASP A 28 15.47 -8.58 -8.10
N VAL A 29 15.31 -9.88 -7.81
CA VAL A 29 14.01 -10.48 -7.47
C VAL A 29 13.41 -9.79 -6.24
N ILE A 30 14.21 -9.54 -5.19
CA ILE A 30 13.74 -8.85 -3.98
C ILE A 30 13.29 -7.42 -4.32
N VAL A 31 14.08 -6.65 -5.07
CA VAL A 31 13.71 -5.26 -5.42
C VAL A 31 12.48 -5.20 -6.32
N LYS A 32 12.35 -6.13 -7.29
CA LYS A 32 11.20 -6.24 -8.20
C LYS A 32 9.90 -6.52 -7.46
N HIS A 33 9.95 -7.34 -6.41
CA HIS A 33 8.75 -7.74 -5.66
C HIS A 33 8.48 -6.93 -4.39
N PHE A 34 9.50 -6.27 -3.84
CA PHE A 34 9.39 -5.38 -2.68
C PHE A 34 9.92 -3.99 -3.02
N PRO A 35 9.31 -3.31 -4.01
CA PRO A 35 9.70 -1.95 -4.33
C PRO A 35 9.50 -1.05 -3.11
N ARG A 36 10.49 -0.21 -2.83
CA ARG A 36 10.33 0.88 -1.86
C ARG A 36 9.56 2.00 -2.54
N HIS A 37 8.24 1.99 -2.40
CA HIS A 37 7.41 3.11 -2.83
C HIS A 37 7.30 4.13 -1.71
N SER A 38 7.66 5.38 -2.02
CA SER A 38 7.33 6.51 -1.17
C SER A 38 5.92 7.00 -1.49
N LEU A 39 5.11 7.34 -0.47
CA LEU A 39 3.85 8.04 -0.71
C LEU A 39 4.04 9.38 -1.42
N MET A 40 5.24 9.96 -1.35
CA MET A 40 5.57 11.17 -2.12
C MET A 40 5.60 10.94 -3.62
N GLU A 41 5.73 9.69 -4.10
CA GLU A 41 5.59 9.36 -5.53
C GLU A 41 4.17 9.66 -6.03
N LEU A 42 3.18 9.73 -5.14
CA LEU A 42 1.80 10.09 -5.48
C LEU A 42 1.55 11.61 -5.45
N ALA A 43 2.50 12.40 -4.96
CA ALA A 43 2.33 13.84 -4.85
C ALA A 43 2.25 14.48 -6.24
N GLY A 44 1.20 15.28 -6.48
CA GLY A 44 0.98 15.95 -7.75
C GLY A 44 0.20 15.15 -8.80
N ILE A 45 -0.22 13.91 -8.49
CA ILE A 45 -1.12 13.14 -9.38
C ILE A 45 -2.49 13.82 -9.53
N LEU A 46 -3.00 14.41 -8.45
CA LEU A 46 -4.27 15.12 -8.46
C LEU A 46 -4.02 16.62 -8.62
N SER A 47 -4.77 17.24 -9.51
CA SER A 47 -4.90 18.70 -9.52
C SER A 47 -5.51 19.20 -8.19
N HIS A 48 -5.36 20.49 -7.92
CA HIS A 48 -5.94 21.09 -6.71
C HIS A 48 -7.46 20.89 -6.64
N ASP A 49 -8.14 21.04 -7.77
CA ASP A 49 -9.60 20.92 -7.87
C ASP A 49 -10.06 19.47 -7.65
N GLU A 50 -9.41 18.48 -8.28
CA GLU A 50 -9.69 17.05 -8.05
C GLU A 50 -9.42 16.65 -6.60
N ALA A 51 -8.36 17.19 -6.00
CA ALA A 51 -8.05 16.94 -4.60
C ALA A 51 -9.13 17.51 -3.67
N GLU A 52 -9.68 18.69 -3.97
CA GLU A 52 -10.79 19.25 -3.17
C GLU A 52 -12.11 18.53 -3.38
N GLU A 53 -12.43 18.12 -4.61
CA GLU A 53 -13.61 17.31 -4.88
C GLU A 53 -13.55 15.99 -4.10
N MET A 54 -12.39 15.32 -4.11
CA MET A 54 -12.16 14.12 -3.33
C MET A 54 -12.32 14.37 -1.82
N ARG A 55 -11.76 15.48 -1.30
CA ARG A 55 -11.90 15.86 0.11
C ARG A 55 -13.36 16.08 0.49
N LYS A 56 -14.13 16.75 -0.36
CA LYS A 56 -15.57 16.97 -0.16
C LYS A 56 -16.34 15.64 -0.06
N HIS A 57 -16.13 14.73 -1.02
CA HIS A 57 -16.81 13.43 -1.00
C HIS A 57 -16.45 12.58 0.24
N ILE A 58 -15.19 12.60 0.67
CA ILE A 58 -14.77 11.93 1.90
C ILE A 58 -15.48 12.54 3.12
N ALA A 59 -15.56 13.87 3.21
CA ALA A 59 -16.21 14.55 4.32
C ALA A 59 -17.71 14.21 4.39
N GLU A 60 -18.41 14.25 3.26
CA GLU A 60 -19.82 13.87 3.16
C GLU A 60 -20.04 12.40 3.52
N GLY A 61 -19.19 11.49 3.03
CA GLY A 61 -19.25 10.07 3.36
C GLY A 61 -19.08 9.82 4.86
N ARG A 62 -18.12 10.49 5.50
CA ARG A 62 -17.91 10.42 6.95
C ARG A 62 -19.11 10.98 7.73
N ALA A 63 -19.70 12.08 7.29
CA ALA A 63 -20.89 12.64 7.92
C ALA A 63 -22.08 11.67 7.84
N ARG A 64 -22.32 11.05 6.68
CA ARG A 64 -23.36 10.02 6.50
C ARG A 64 -23.11 8.82 7.42
N SER A 65 -21.87 8.35 7.51
CA SER A 65 -21.51 7.22 8.37
C SER A 65 -21.79 7.52 9.85
N ARG A 66 -21.35 8.69 10.35
CA ARG A 66 -21.63 9.14 11.72
C ARG A 66 -23.14 9.22 12.01
N LYS A 67 -23.90 9.86 11.12
CA LYS A 67 -25.37 9.94 11.26
C LYS A 67 -26.02 8.56 11.33
N ARG A 68 -25.57 7.61 10.50
CA ARG A 68 -26.06 6.23 10.54
C ARG A 68 -25.73 5.56 11.88
N MET A 69 -24.51 5.72 12.38
CA MET A 69 -24.10 5.16 13.67
C MET A 69 -24.93 5.72 14.83
N GLU A 70 -25.21 7.02 14.84
CA GLU A 70 -26.08 7.64 15.84
C GLU A 70 -27.50 7.08 15.82
N LEU A 71 -28.07 6.86 14.62
CA LEU A 71 -29.39 6.24 14.49
C LEU A 71 -29.41 4.81 15.02
N ILE A 72 -28.37 4.02 14.72
CA ILE A 72 -28.24 2.65 15.23
C ILE A 72 -28.12 2.65 16.75
N ALA A 73 -27.25 3.50 17.30
CA ALA A 73 -27.07 3.62 18.76
C ALA A 73 -28.36 4.03 19.48
N LYS A 74 -29.19 4.88 18.88
CA LYS A 74 -30.51 5.26 19.41
C LYS A 74 -31.52 4.11 19.40
N ARG A 75 -31.42 3.17 18.44
CA ARG A 75 -32.33 2.00 18.34
C ARG A 75 -31.94 0.85 19.26
N MET A 76 -30.71 0.85 19.77
CA MET A 76 -30.20 -0.16 20.70
C MET A 76 -30.38 0.24 22.17
N LYS A 77 -30.90 1.44 22.45
CA LYS A 77 -31.38 1.87 23.76
C LYS A 77 -32.88 1.66 23.86
#